data_AF-A0A411DJI3-F1
#
_entry.id   AF-A0A411DJI3-F1
#
_cell.length_a   1.000
_cell.length_b   1.000
_cell.length_c   1.000
_cell.angle_alpha   90.00
_cell.angle_beta   90.00
_cell.angle_gamma   90.00
#
_symmetry.space_group_name_H-M   'P 1'
#
loop_
_entity.id
_entity.type
_entity.pdbx_description
1 polymer ?
#
loop_
_entity_poly.entity_id
_entity_poly.type
_entity_poly.pdbx_seq_one_letter_code
_entity_poly.pdbx_strand_id
1 'polypeptide(L)'
;MKKNLLLAGLLTTFSLVAKSQVGINTSNPQGIFNIDGLKNNPTTGVPTAVQATDDLVVTPNGNLGLGLIAPGTTLDVNGAITNRETALAVAGNAVTIPANVSQVQLTGAATATVTITAPVPPNAGQRIIVYNNTTGGFGAALGGVTIPNGKALEYVYSNSGWRSTDGGSVGATPVNLYTADGTLTGNRTVTQGANTLTFTGTQINAFSVDGSTLSVDAANDRVGLGTTTPDTKLTISTPDNSFGVNHTNGIVNLKTFIGGGVASLGTTTANDLRFITNNTQKMTVTSGGNVGVGTVTPTNKLVVTGANAQPSALGTASTNATFRVDGNTNHALDFGTYTNSPFGSYISSQNKTSTTGLPLVLNPVGGNVGVGTNAPDNSALLDLTATNRGFLLPRVSLTSMTDGTTVPSPAKGLMVYNSNTALTPYGEGLYVNSGTSGAPSWDKLSPQKSDFILSAVVFAAASAPVDQAATGNPPAPAVIDNINIGLSTTVTVPPNSTAKILMTYNVPMGTYPAGATSGNTNVAGYFGIRFLKDGVEAPEGSRKYAIPYANSGSHMMSVTGNFTETVVNNGSSPLNIVYTLNGYMENTETAVRFNMWASSGDNFNWGKGSLTGTVFAKPN
;
A
#
# COMPACT_ATOMS: atom_id res chain seq x y z
N MET A 1 -123.62 81.40 23.31
CA MET A 1 -124.56 80.28 23.08
C MET A 1 -123.84 79.19 22.31
N LYS A 2 -123.86 77.97 22.86
CA LYS A 2 -123.22 76.73 22.39
C LYS A 2 -121.67 76.74 22.44
N LYS A 3 -120.99 75.76 23.03
CA LYS A 3 -121.40 74.58 23.79
C LYS A 3 -120.10 74.04 24.38
N ASN A 4 -120.12 73.80 25.69
CA ASN A 4 -119.44 72.71 26.40
C ASN A 4 -119.08 71.54 25.47
N LEU A 5 -117.81 71.10 25.49
CA LEU A 5 -117.37 69.69 25.57
C LEU A 5 -115.87 69.61 25.27
N LEU A 6 -115.04 69.62 26.32
CA LEU A 6 -113.88 68.71 26.52
C LEU A 6 -113.24 68.99 27.88
N LEU A 7 -114.11 69.02 28.90
CA LEU A 7 -113.80 68.70 30.28
C LEU A 7 -113.64 67.17 30.34
N ALA A 8 -112.41 66.64 30.23
CA ALA A 8 -112.02 65.29 30.68
C ALA A 8 -110.57 64.88 30.28
N GLY A 9 -109.92 65.57 29.33
CA GLY A 9 -108.62 65.14 28.79
C GLY A 9 -107.36 65.85 29.31
N LEU A 10 -107.50 66.94 30.07
CA LEU A 10 -106.35 67.81 30.40
C LEU A 10 -105.88 67.71 31.87
N LEU A 11 -106.53 66.88 32.69
CA LEU A 11 -106.23 66.74 34.13
C LEU A 11 -105.75 65.33 34.52
N THR A 12 -105.28 64.53 33.56
CA THR A 12 -104.68 63.19 33.81
C THR A 12 -103.26 63.05 33.28
N THR A 13 -102.59 64.15 32.86
CA THR A 13 -101.24 64.07 32.25
C THR A 13 -100.21 65.07 32.76
N PHE A 14 -100.50 65.87 33.79
CA PHE A 14 -99.48 66.67 34.48
C PHE A 14 -99.29 66.15 35.92
N SER A 15 -98.65 64.99 36.05
CA SER A 15 -97.79 64.78 37.20
C SER A 15 -96.62 65.76 37.05
N LEU A 16 -96.76 66.95 37.65
CA LEU A 16 -95.61 67.78 38.02
C LEU A 16 -94.82 66.97 39.05
N VAL A 17 -94.05 66.00 38.56
CA VAL A 17 -92.94 65.42 39.31
C VAL A 17 -91.92 66.56 39.37
N ALA A 18 -92.08 67.47 40.33
CA ALA A 18 -91.05 68.41 40.71
C ALA A 18 -89.87 67.54 41.18
N LYS A 19 -88.92 67.27 40.29
CA LYS A 19 -87.69 66.57 40.68
C LYS A 19 -86.95 67.51 41.63
N SER A 20 -86.71 67.06 42.86
CA SER A 20 -86.07 67.82 43.93
C SER A 20 -84.56 67.96 43.70
N GLN A 21 -84.14 68.39 42.51
CA GLN A 21 -82.75 68.63 42.18
C GLN A 21 -82.34 69.99 42.75
N VAL A 22 -81.18 70.04 43.40
CA VAL A 22 -80.61 71.26 43.94
C VAL A 22 -79.47 71.71 43.02
N GLY A 23 -79.68 72.81 42.30
CA GLY A 23 -78.63 73.50 41.56
C GLY A 23 -78.07 74.67 42.36
N ILE A 24 -76.75 74.77 42.49
CA ILE A 24 -76.06 75.97 42.94
C ILE A 24 -75.33 76.54 41.73
N ASN A 25 -75.61 77.80 41.40
CA ASN A 25 -75.10 78.51 40.23
C ASN A 25 -75.44 77.90 38.85
N THR A 26 -76.24 76.84 38.78
CA THR A 26 -76.83 76.33 37.53
C THR A 26 -78.34 76.22 37.66
N SER A 27 -79.08 76.65 36.63
CA SER A 27 -80.52 76.42 36.49
C SER A 27 -80.85 75.08 35.83
N ASN A 28 -79.82 74.33 35.43
CA ASN A 28 -79.92 73.06 34.70
C ASN A 28 -79.08 71.97 35.40
N PRO A 29 -79.50 71.48 36.59
CA PRO A 29 -78.74 70.48 37.34
C PRO A 29 -78.65 69.15 36.56
N GLN A 30 -77.44 68.62 36.41
CA GLN A 30 -77.22 67.33 35.73
C GLN A 30 -77.37 66.11 36.65
N GLY A 31 -77.47 66.33 37.96
CA GLY A 31 -77.73 65.31 38.99
C GLY A 31 -78.78 65.73 40.02
N ILE A 32 -78.82 65.04 41.17
CA ILE A 32 -79.67 65.43 42.31
C ILE A 32 -79.11 66.67 43.04
N PHE A 33 -77.79 66.85 43.00
CA PHE A 33 -77.10 68.05 43.48
C PHE A 33 -76.02 68.43 42.47
N ASN A 34 -76.00 69.68 42.02
CA ASN A 34 -75.07 70.17 41.01
C ASN A 34 -74.58 71.56 41.41
N ILE A 35 -73.27 71.70 41.59
CA ILE A 35 -72.62 73.00 41.78
C ILE A 35 -71.86 73.32 40.50
N ASP A 36 -72.18 74.45 39.89
CA ASP A 36 -71.47 75.00 38.74
C ASP A 36 -70.63 76.20 39.20
N GLY A 37 -69.33 75.98 39.38
CA GLY A 37 -68.45 76.97 40.01
C GLY A 37 -68.42 78.31 39.25
N LEU A 38 -68.32 78.27 37.93
CA LEU A 38 -68.19 79.44 37.06
C LEU A 38 -69.52 79.92 36.47
N LYS A 39 -70.63 79.24 36.77
CA LYS A 39 -71.96 79.53 36.21
C LYS A 39 -71.93 79.50 34.67
N ASN A 40 -71.19 78.56 34.12
CA ASN A 40 -70.95 78.48 32.68
C ASN A 40 -71.85 77.43 32.00
N ASN A 41 -72.66 76.66 32.74
CA ASN A 41 -73.53 75.64 32.18
C ASN A 41 -74.69 76.23 31.36
N PRO A 42 -75.08 75.59 30.25
CA PRO A 42 -76.20 76.04 29.45
C PRO A 42 -77.51 75.90 30.21
N THR A 43 -78.44 76.82 29.98
CA THR A 43 -79.75 76.85 30.65
C THR A 43 -80.62 75.63 30.36
N THR A 44 -80.34 74.89 29.27
CA THR A 44 -80.95 73.60 28.90
C THR A 44 -79.91 72.73 28.19
N GLY A 45 -80.15 71.41 28.16
CA GLY A 45 -79.24 70.44 27.52
C GLY A 45 -78.12 69.95 28.44
N VAL A 46 -77.08 69.34 27.86
CA VAL A 46 -75.95 68.75 28.61
C VAL A 46 -74.76 69.72 28.53
N PRO A 47 -74.11 70.08 29.66
CA PRO A 47 -72.85 70.80 29.66
C PRO A 47 -71.79 70.16 28.76
N THR A 48 -70.99 70.99 28.09
CA THR A 48 -69.80 70.50 27.38
C THR A 48 -68.77 69.97 28.38
N ALA A 49 -67.85 69.11 27.93
CA ALA A 49 -66.81 68.56 28.80
C ALA A 49 -65.93 69.62 29.47
N VAL A 50 -65.75 70.80 28.86
CA VAL A 50 -64.98 71.92 29.43
C VAL A 50 -65.76 72.62 30.54
N GLN A 51 -67.05 72.88 30.33
CA GLN A 51 -67.94 73.45 31.36
C GLN A 51 -68.08 72.52 32.55
N ALA A 52 -68.09 71.21 32.31
CA ALA A 52 -68.16 70.23 33.38
C ALA A 52 -66.91 70.23 34.28
N THR A 53 -65.77 70.79 33.88
CA THR A 53 -64.51 70.70 34.65
C THR A 53 -64.52 71.45 35.97
N ASP A 54 -65.37 72.48 36.09
CA ASP A 54 -65.58 73.22 37.33
C ASP A 54 -66.85 72.81 38.09
N ASP A 55 -67.50 71.73 37.64
CA ASP A 55 -68.71 71.21 38.27
C ASP A 55 -68.42 70.20 39.37
N LEU A 56 -69.26 70.23 40.41
CA LEU A 56 -69.47 69.11 41.33
C LEU A 56 -70.88 68.55 41.10
N VAL A 57 -70.97 67.26 40.83
CA VAL A 57 -72.25 66.59 40.54
C VAL A 57 -72.46 65.38 41.44
N VAL A 58 -73.62 65.30 42.08
CA VAL A 58 -74.09 64.08 42.76
C VAL A 58 -75.24 63.50 41.97
N THR A 59 -75.13 62.23 41.59
CA THR A 59 -76.17 61.52 40.85
C THR A 59 -77.18 60.86 41.80
N PRO A 60 -78.39 60.47 41.33
CA PRO A 60 -79.36 59.75 42.15
C PRO A 60 -78.84 58.43 42.74
N ASN A 61 -77.78 57.85 42.16
CA ASN A 61 -77.18 56.60 42.60
C ASN A 61 -76.10 56.78 43.70
N GLY A 62 -75.87 58.02 44.16
CA GLY A 62 -74.91 58.33 45.22
C GLY A 62 -73.47 58.53 44.74
N ASN A 63 -73.21 58.53 43.43
CA ASN A 63 -71.90 58.84 42.87
C ASN A 63 -71.65 60.36 42.91
N LEU A 64 -70.47 60.75 43.40
CA LEU A 64 -69.94 62.10 43.41
C LEU A 64 -68.93 62.27 42.27
N GLY A 65 -69.19 63.20 41.35
CA GLY A 65 -68.29 63.63 40.29
C GLY A 65 -67.69 65.00 40.61
N LEU A 66 -66.39 65.15 40.38
CA LEU A 66 -65.66 66.42 40.41
C LEU A 66 -65.03 66.65 39.03
N GLY A 67 -65.47 67.68 38.32
CA GLY A 67 -65.00 67.98 36.97
C GLY A 67 -65.68 67.18 35.85
N LEU A 68 -66.82 66.52 36.15
CA LEU A 68 -67.64 65.76 35.21
C LEU A 68 -69.08 65.64 35.69
N ILE A 69 -70.00 65.41 34.75
CA ILE A 69 -71.45 65.34 35.02
C ILE A 69 -72.02 63.92 35.10
N ALA A 70 -71.25 62.91 34.70
CA ALA A 70 -71.67 61.50 34.67
C ALA A 70 -70.61 60.60 35.33
N PRO A 71 -70.44 60.67 36.66
CA PRO A 71 -69.42 59.89 37.39
C PRO A 71 -69.63 58.38 37.21
N GLY A 72 -68.59 57.69 36.73
CA GLY A 72 -68.61 56.25 36.48
C GLY A 72 -68.43 55.41 37.74
N THR A 73 -67.97 56.01 38.84
CA THR A 73 -67.77 55.35 40.14
C THR A 73 -68.25 56.25 41.30
N THR A 74 -68.25 55.72 42.53
CA THR A 74 -68.74 56.43 43.72
C THR A 74 -68.06 57.78 43.95
N LEU A 75 -66.77 57.89 43.66
CA LEU A 75 -66.04 59.15 43.57
C LEU A 75 -65.24 59.15 42.27
N ASP A 76 -65.63 59.98 41.32
CA ASP A 76 -64.96 60.16 40.04
C ASP A 76 -64.40 61.58 39.97
N VAL A 77 -63.11 61.71 39.68
CA VAL A 77 -62.41 63.00 39.62
C VAL A 77 -61.77 63.12 38.24
N ASN A 78 -62.32 63.99 37.41
CA ASN A 78 -61.75 64.34 36.12
C ASN A 78 -60.75 65.49 36.30
N GLY A 79 -59.60 65.17 36.90
CA GLY A 79 -58.56 66.13 37.26
C GLY A 79 -57.49 65.51 38.17
N ALA A 80 -56.49 66.30 38.55
CA ALA A 80 -55.45 65.85 39.45
C ALA A 80 -55.92 65.79 40.92
N ILE A 81 -55.60 64.70 41.61
CA ILE A 81 -55.78 64.56 43.07
C ILE A 81 -54.46 64.88 43.76
N THR A 82 -54.46 65.86 44.67
CA THR A 82 -53.30 66.17 45.51
C THR A 82 -53.45 65.51 46.87
N ASN A 83 -52.56 64.56 47.19
CA ASN A 83 -52.43 64.03 48.55
C ASN A 83 -51.49 64.92 49.36
N ARG A 84 -51.85 65.19 50.63
CA ARG A 84 -50.96 65.93 51.53
C ARG A 84 -49.89 64.99 52.07
N GLU A 85 -48.65 65.28 51.72
CA GLU A 85 -47.49 64.53 52.21
C GLU A 85 -47.22 64.87 53.68
N THR A 86 -47.03 63.82 54.49
CA THR A 86 -46.62 63.93 55.89
C THR A 86 -45.20 63.40 56.05
N ALA A 87 -44.28 64.19 56.59
CA ALA A 87 -42.92 63.74 56.87
C ALA A 87 -42.85 63.02 58.22
N LEU A 88 -42.30 61.80 58.25
CA LEU A 88 -42.08 61.02 59.47
C LEU A 88 -40.60 60.64 59.58
N ALA A 89 -39.97 60.99 60.70
CA ALA A 89 -38.59 60.61 60.98
C ALA A 89 -38.52 59.14 61.43
N VAL A 90 -37.55 58.40 60.89
CA VAL A 90 -37.25 57.03 61.30
C VAL A 90 -36.42 57.06 62.58
N ALA A 91 -36.82 56.27 63.58
CA ALA A 91 -36.09 56.10 64.84
C ALA A 91 -35.80 54.61 65.06
N GLY A 92 -34.53 54.26 65.32
CA GLY A 92 -34.13 52.87 65.54
C GLY A 92 -34.43 51.92 64.36
N ASN A 93 -34.37 52.43 63.12
CA ASN A 93 -34.79 51.72 61.90
C ASN A 93 -36.27 51.27 61.93
N ALA A 94 -37.15 52.03 62.59
CA ALA A 94 -38.58 51.80 62.58
C ALA A 94 -39.36 53.12 62.44
N VAL A 95 -40.57 53.05 61.91
CA VAL A 95 -41.48 54.18 61.78
C VAL A 95 -42.94 53.72 61.82
N THR A 96 -43.79 54.46 62.52
CA THR A 96 -45.24 54.21 62.58
C THR A 96 -45.99 55.29 61.83
N ILE A 97 -46.78 54.90 60.84
CA ILE A 97 -47.62 55.81 60.08
C ILE A 97 -48.92 56.04 60.87
N PRO A 98 -49.36 57.29 61.08
CA PRO A 98 -50.61 57.58 61.78
C PRO A 98 -51.84 57.33 60.89
N ALA A 99 -53.02 57.24 61.51
CA ALA A 99 -54.29 57.13 60.79
C ALA A 99 -54.56 58.35 59.88
N ASN A 100 -55.36 58.17 58.84
CA ASN A 100 -55.78 59.21 57.88
C ASN A 100 -54.65 59.88 57.07
N VAL A 101 -53.54 59.17 56.85
CA VAL A 101 -52.46 59.61 55.95
C VAL A 101 -52.52 58.83 54.63
N SER A 102 -52.57 59.56 53.51
CA SER A 102 -52.58 58.98 52.16
C SER A 102 -51.21 59.05 51.46
N GLN A 103 -50.31 59.91 51.94
CA GLN A 103 -48.93 60.02 51.45
C GLN A 103 -47.98 60.35 52.59
N VAL A 104 -46.89 59.59 52.70
CA VAL A 104 -45.86 59.76 53.72
C VAL A 104 -44.47 59.81 53.09
N GLN A 105 -43.62 60.68 53.63
CA GLN A 105 -42.20 60.73 53.36
C GLN A 105 -41.43 60.27 54.61
N LEU A 106 -40.67 59.19 54.49
CA LEU A 106 -39.79 58.73 55.55
C LEU A 106 -38.48 59.53 55.49
N THR A 107 -38.02 60.03 56.64
CA THR A 107 -36.84 60.88 56.75
C THR A 107 -35.91 60.41 57.88
N GLY A 108 -34.72 61.00 57.99
CA GLY A 108 -33.73 60.61 59.00
C GLY A 108 -32.76 59.53 58.51
N ALA A 109 -31.80 59.16 59.36
CA ALA A 109 -30.73 58.22 59.01
C ALA A 109 -31.11 56.78 59.34
N ALA A 110 -31.29 55.96 58.29
CA ALA A 110 -31.40 54.51 58.42
C ALA A 110 -30.00 53.89 58.44
N THR A 111 -29.75 53.00 59.38
CA THR A 111 -28.51 52.20 59.48
C THR A 111 -28.74 50.72 59.16
N ALA A 112 -30.00 50.35 58.92
CA ALA A 112 -30.47 49.05 58.46
C ALA A 112 -31.84 49.23 57.78
N THR A 113 -32.43 48.13 57.30
CA THR A 113 -33.79 48.14 56.75
C THR A 113 -34.79 48.74 57.74
N VAL A 114 -35.57 49.73 57.27
CA VAL A 114 -36.57 50.40 58.09
C VAL A 114 -37.86 49.59 58.16
N THR A 115 -38.33 49.25 59.36
CA THR A 115 -39.63 48.59 59.56
C THR A 115 -40.75 49.63 59.59
N ILE A 116 -41.71 49.52 58.68
CA ILE A 116 -42.88 50.39 58.64
C ILE A 116 -44.06 49.67 59.31
N THR A 117 -44.64 50.30 60.33
CA THR A 117 -45.94 49.91 60.90
C THR A 117 -47.00 50.89 60.42
N ALA A 118 -47.94 50.42 59.61
CA ALA A 118 -49.09 51.19 59.15
C ALA A 118 -50.36 50.77 59.92
N PRO A 119 -51.34 51.67 60.10
CA PRO A 119 -52.56 51.35 60.82
C PRO A 119 -53.39 50.36 60.00
N VAL A 120 -54.29 49.64 60.67
CA VAL A 120 -55.31 48.78 60.05
C VAL A 120 -56.49 49.67 59.65
N PRO A 121 -56.75 49.90 58.35
CA PRO A 121 -57.92 50.64 57.89
C PRO A 121 -59.23 50.00 58.33
N PRO A 122 -60.29 50.80 58.57
CA PRO A 122 -61.63 50.27 58.84
C PRO A 122 -62.22 49.55 57.62
N ASN A 123 -61.79 49.88 56.40
CA ASN A 123 -62.30 49.32 55.15
C ASN A 123 -61.16 48.89 54.22
N ALA A 124 -61.36 47.78 53.49
CA ALA A 124 -60.48 47.40 52.39
C ALA A 124 -60.57 48.44 51.25
N GLY A 125 -59.46 48.63 50.53
CA GLY A 125 -59.33 49.58 49.43
C GLY A 125 -58.64 50.90 49.78
N GLN A 126 -58.34 51.16 51.07
CA GLN A 126 -57.56 52.35 51.44
C GLN A 126 -56.17 52.30 50.79
N ARG A 127 -55.73 53.44 50.27
CA ARG A 127 -54.44 53.62 49.60
C ARG A 127 -53.47 54.42 50.45
N ILE A 128 -52.19 54.11 50.34
CA ILE A 128 -51.09 54.91 50.90
C ILE A 128 -49.91 54.92 49.95
N ILE A 129 -49.28 56.08 49.79
CA ILE A 129 -48.02 56.23 49.08
C ILE A 129 -46.91 56.43 50.11
N VAL A 130 -45.87 55.61 50.05
CA VAL A 130 -44.71 55.71 50.96
C VAL A 130 -43.47 56.04 50.13
N TYR A 131 -42.90 57.22 50.38
CA TYR A 131 -41.61 57.65 49.83
C TYR A 131 -40.49 57.41 50.84
N ASN A 132 -39.52 56.56 50.51
CA ASN A 132 -38.35 56.34 51.36
C ASN A 132 -37.26 57.38 51.06
N ASN A 133 -37.27 58.50 51.78
CA ASN A 133 -36.26 59.57 51.70
C ASN A 133 -35.29 59.56 52.89
N THR A 134 -35.03 58.38 53.46
CA THR A 134 -34.03 58.24 54.53
C THR A 134 -32.62 58.44 53.97
N THR A 135 -31.65 58.77 54.82
CA THR A 135 -30.22 58.70 54.46
C THR A 135 -29.64 57.35 54.88
N GLY A 136 -28.57 56.88 54.25
CA GLY A 136 -27.90 55.61 54.58
C GLY A 136 -28.16 54.46 53.59
N GLY A 137 -29.01 54.67 52.58
CA GLY A 137 -29.14 53.75 51.43
C GLY A 137 -29.97 52.49 51.67
N PHE A 138 -30.54 52.30 52.87
CA PHE A 138 -31.34 51.13 53.20
C PHE A 138 -32.79 51.23 52.71
N GLY A 139 -33.37 50.07 52.38
CA GLY A 139 -34.79 49.97 52.04
C GLY A 139 -35.71 50.14 53.25
N ALA A 140 -36.98 50.44 53.01
CA ALA A 140 -38.02 50.48 54.04
C ALA A 140 -39.10 49.46 53.71
N ALA A 141 -39.47 48.61 54.66
CA ALA A 141 -40.34 47.47 54.43
C ALA A 141 -41.74 47.69 55.00
N LEU A 142 -42.77 47.54 54.16
CA LEU A 142 -44.18 47.48 54.53
C LEU A 142 -44.82 46.24 53.91
N GLY A 143 -45.50 45.42 54.71
CA GLY A 143 -46.18 44.21 54.20
C GLY A 143 -45.24 43.18 53.55
N GLY A 144 -43.96 43.15 53.94
CA GLY A 144 -42.93 42.29 53.36
C GLY A 144 -42.33 42.79 52.04
N VAL A 145 -42.82 43.91 51.49
CA VAL A 145 -42.28 44.53 50.27
C VAL A 145 -41.31 45.65 50.66
N THR A 146 -40.12 45.64 50.06
CA THR A 146 -39.10 46.67 50.29
C THR A 146 -39.26 47.82 49.32
N ILE A 147 -39.32 49.03 49.86
CA ILE A 147 -39.28 50.31 49.17
C ILE A 147 -37.80 50.74 49.11
N PRO A 148 -37.14 50.70 47.95
CA PRO A 148 -35.75 51.13 47.84
C PRO A 148 -35.56 52.58 48.28
N ASN A 149 -34.38 52.91 48.77
CA ASN A 149 -34.03 54.29 49.11
C ASN A 149 -34.16 55.21 47.88
N GLY A 150 -34.74 56.39 48.06
CA GLY A 150 -35.01 57.34 46.98
C GLY A 150 -36.18 56.96 46.07
N LYS A 151 -36.97 55.93 46.40
CA LYS A 151 -38.16 55.51 45.64
C LYS A 151 -39.44 55.63 46.47
N ALA A 152 -40.55 55.82 45.78
CA ALA A 152 -41.89 55.77 46.35
C ALA A 152 -42.65 54.56 45.82
N LEU A 153 -43.41 53.90 46.69
CA LEU A 153 -44.32 52.83 46.32
C LEU A 153 -45.72 53.12 46.88
N GLU A 154 -46.73 52.84 46.07
CA GLU A 154 -48.12 52.87 46.50
C GLU A 154 -48.55 51.49 47.00
N TYR A 155 -49.36 51.49 48.05
CA TYR A 155 -49.94 50.32 48.66
C TYR A 155 -51.46 50.46 48.74
N VAL A 156 -52.17 49.34 48.58
CA VAL A 156 -53.60 49.20 48.82
C VAL A 156 -53.80 48.23 49.97
N TYR A 157 -54.65 48.58 50.94
CA TYR A 157 -55.05 47.67 52.01
C TYR A 157 -56.12 46.70 51.51
N SER A 158 -55.83 45.41 51.53
CA SER A 158 -56.75 44.36 51.07
C SER A 158 -56.46 43.03 51.73
N ASN A 159 -57.53 42.28 52.07
CA ASN A 159 -57.45 40.98 52.75
C ASN A 159 -56.56 41.02 54.01
N SER A 160 -56.85 41.98 54.90
CA SER A 160 -56.17 42.18 56.19
C SER A 160 -54.68 42.53 56.13
N GLY A 161 -54.19 43.11 55.01
CA GLY A 161 -52.80 43.57 54.90
C GLY A 161 -52.56 44.63 53.82
N TRP A 162 -51.44 45.34 53.94
CA TRP A 162 -50.96 46.30 52.94
C TRP A 162 -50.23 45.58 51.81
N ARG A 163 -50.61 45.85 50.56
CA ARG A 163 -50.04 45.23 49.35
C ARG A 163 -49.58 46.30 48.38
N SER A 164 -48.37 46.17 47.85
CA SER A 164 -47.84 47.14 46.89
C SER A 164 -48.57 47.03 45.54
N THR A 165 -48.69 48.14 44.82
CA THR A 165 -49.37 48.22 43.51
C THR A 165 -48.44 47.97 42.31
N ASP A 166 -47.13 47.82 42.55
CA ASP A 166 -46.11 47.49 41.55
C ASP A 166 -46.11 46.00 41.14
N GLY A 167 -47.20 45.29 41.40
CA GLY A 167 -47.39 43.89 40.98
C GLY A 167 -46.77 42.87 41.94
N GLY A 168 -46.75 43.16 43.24
CA GLY A 168 -46.25 42.31 44.32
C GLY A 168 -46.22 40.82 43.99
N SER A 169 -45.04 40.32 43.63
CA SER A 169 -44.72 38.90 43.79
C SER A 169 -43.55 38.79 44.77
N VAL A 170 -43.88 38.31 45.96
CA VAL A 170 -42.91 37.66 46.82
C VAL A 170 -42.50 36.36 46.12
N GLY A 171 -41.28 36.27 45.59
CA GLY A 171 -40.62 34.99 45.31
C GLY A 171 -40.52 34.48 43.87
N ALA A 172 -40.97 35.20 42.84
CA ALA A 172 -40.63 34.82 41.46
C ALA A 172 -39.29 35.47 41.07
N THR A 173 -38.18 34.84 41.45
CA THR A 173 -36.88 35.13 40.81
C THR A 173 -37.03 34.97 39.30
N PRO A 174 -36.52 35.90 38.48
CA PRO A 174 -36.38 35.68 37.05
C PRO A 174 -35.71 34.31 36.82
N VAL A 175 -36.36 33.41 36.07
CA VAL A 175 -35.75 32.13 35.70
C VAL A 175 -34.91 32.36 34.45
N ASN A 176 -33.83 33.11 34.61
CA ASN A 176 -32.76 33.23 33.62
C ASN A 176 -31.61 32.28 34.00
N LEU A 177 -30.72 32.02 33.03
CA LEU A 177 -29.48 31.29 33.31
C LEU A 177 -28.58 32.05 34.30
N TYR A 178 -28.62 33.40 34.26
CA TYR A 178 -28.00 34.33 35.22
C TYR A 178 -28.64 35.73 35.14
N THR A 179 -28.72 36.48 36.25
CA THR A 179 -29.23 37.87 36.35
C THR A 179 -28.15 38.95 36.25
N ALA A 180 -26.88 38.57 36.43
CA ALA A 180 -25.66 39.36 36.27
C ALA A 180 -24.50 38.38 35.98
N ASP A 181 -23.32 38.87 35.58
CA ASP A 181 -22.12 38.03 35.50
C ASP A 181 -21.88 37.35 36.87
N GLY A 182 -21.78 36.01 36.91
CA GLY A 182 -21.71 35.30 38.19
C GLY A 182 -21.54 33.79 38.11
N THR A 183 -21.39 33.17 39.28
CA THR A 183 -21.21 31.72 39.46
C THR A 183 -22.55 31.01 39.59
N LEU A 184 -22.73 29.90 38.88
CA LEU A 184 -23.85 28.98 39.14
C LEU A 184 -23.65 28.31 40.51
N THR A 185 -24.53 28.58 41.47
CA THR A 185 -24.51 27.96 42.81
C THR A 185 -25.17 26.57 42.84
N GLY A 186 -25.71 26.10 41.70
CA GLY A 186 -26.30 24.78 41.52
C GLY A 186 -26.64 24.49 40.06
N ASN A 187 -26.90 23.22 39.75
CA ASN A 187 -27.24 22.76 38.39
C ASN A 187 -28.49 23.48 37.86
N ARG A 188 -28.45 23.89 36.59
CA ARG A 188 -29.60 24.48 35.89
C ARG A 188 -30.03 23.58 34.73
N THR A 189 -31.33 23.34 34.61
CA THR A 189 -31.91 22.62 33.47
C THR A 189 -32.65 23.63 32.59
N VAL A 190 -32.30 23.69 31.31
CA VAL A 190 -33.02 24.51 30.30
C VAL A 190 -33.95 23.60 29.51
N THR A 191 -35.25 23.64 29.82
CA THR A 191 -36.28 22.89 29.08
C THR A 191 -36.73 23.70 27.87
N GLN A 192 -36.33 23.30 26.66
CA GLN A 192 -36.59 24.07 25.43
C GLN A 192 -37.95 23.78 24.77
N GLY A 193 -38.59 22.65 25.07
CA GLY A 193 -39.81 22.22 24.36
C GLY A 193 -39.54 22.06 22.86
N ALA A 194 -40.34 22.72 22.01
CA ALA A 194 -40.13 22.77 20.56
C ALA A 194 -39.22 23.93 20.09
N ASN A 195 -38.70 24.74 21.01
CA ASN A 195 -37.89 25.93 20.69
C ASN A 195 -36.38 25.59 20.61
N THR A 196 -35.58 26.52 20.07
CA THR A 196 -34.12 26.43 20.04
C THR A 196 -33.48 27.47 20.96
N LEU A 197 -32.37 27.09 21.61
CA LEU A 197 -31.45 27.99 22.29
C LEU A 197 -30.32 28.32 21.32
N THR A 198 -30.38 29.51 20.73
CA THR A 198 -29.44 29.93 19.69
C THR A 198 -28.41 30.91 20.24
N PHE A 199 -27.13 30.65 19.97
CA PHE A 199 -26.04 31.58 20.21
C PHE A 199 -25.59 32.20 18.87
N THR A 200 -25.80 33.50 18.70
CA THR A 200 -25.37 34.25 17.50
C THR A 200 -24.11 35.06 17.82
N GLY A 201 -22.95 34.44 17.63
CA GLY A 201 -21.65 35.10 17.77
C GLY A 201 -21.12 35.62 16.44
N THR A 202 -20.28 36.66 16.48
CA THR A 202 -19.55 37.19 15.29
C THR A 202 -18.04 37.27 15.54
N GLN A 203 -17.57 36.71 16.65
CA GLN A 203 -16.19 36.82 17.13
C GLN A 203 -15.55 35.45 17.28
N ILE A 204 -14.23 35.42 17.42
CA ILE A 204 -13.50 34.22 17.86
C ILE A 204 -13.92 33.86 19.30
N ASN A 205 -13.98 32.56 19.62
CA ASN A 205 -14.37 32.07 20.95
C ASN A 205 -15.71 32.63 21.47
N ALA A 206 -16.67 32.90 20.57
CA ALA A 206 -17.95 33.52 20.92
C ALA A 206 -18.85 32.61 21.79
N PHE A 207 -18.62 31.30 21.75
CA PHE A 207 -19.17 30.36 22.71
C PHE A 207 -18.02 29.49 23.24
N SER A 208 -17.81 29.52 24.55
CA SER A 208 -16.62 28.94 25.19
C SER A 208 -17.00 28.14 26.43
N VAL A 209 -16.31 27.02 26.63
CA VAL A 209 -16.26 26.30 27.91
C VAL A 209 -14.81 26.28 28.35
N ASP A 210 -14.53 26.88 29.51
CA ASP A 210 -13.18 26.95 30.10
C ASP A 210 -12.12 27.44 29.10
N GLY A 211 -12.43 28.53 28.39
CA GLY A 211 -11.56 29.10 27.38
C GLY A 211 -11.37 28.19 26.17
N SER A 212 -10.21 27.52 26.12
CA SER A 212 -9.81 26.69 24.99
C SER A 212 -10.36 25.26 25.02
N THR A 213 -10.95 24.79 26.12
CA THR A 213 -11.44 23.40 26.22
C THR A 213 -12.49 23.09 25.15
N LEU A 214 -13.49 23.94 25.00
CA LEU A 214 -14.35 24.01 23.81
C LEU A 214 -14.51 25.48 23.42
N SER A 215 -14.17 25.81 22.18
CA SER A 215 -14.28 27.16 21.64
C SER A 215 -14.98 27.13 20.29
N VAL A 216 -16.04 27.91 20.12
CA VAL A 216 -16.65 28.19 18.82
C VAL A 216 -16.11 29.51 18.30
N ASP A 217 -15.31 29.44 17.25
CA ASP A 217 -14.88 30.60 16.47
C ASP A 217 -15.99 30.94 15.46
N ALA A 218 -16.92 31.78 15.92
CA ALA A 218 -18.07 32.19 15.14
C ALA A 218 -17.72 33.22 14.06
N ALA A 219 -16.57 33.90 14.17
CA ALA A 219 -16.10 34.81 13.12
C ALA A 219 -15.71 34.05 11.83
N ASN A 220 -15.29 32.78 11.96
CA ASN A 220 -14.76 31.99 10.85
C ASN A 220 -15.49 30.63 10.64
N ASP A 221 -16.59 30.40 11.36
CA ASP A 221 -17.37 29.15 11.33
C ASP A 221 -16.52 27.90 11.65
N ARG A 222 -15.77 27.92 12.76
CA ARG A 222 -14.88 26.84 13.20
C ARG A 222 -15.10 26.45 14.65
N VAL A 223 -14.67 25.25 15.02
CA VAL A 223 -14.66 24.73 16.39
C VAL A 223 -13.25 24.34 16.79
N GLY A 224 -12.83 24.78 17.97
CA GLY A 224 -11.58 24.40 18.62
C GLY A 224 -11.83 23.53 19.85
N LEU A 225 -11.04 22.47 20.00
CA LEU A 225 -10.87 21.71 21.24
C LEU A 225 -9.41 21.82 21.67
N GLY A 226 -9.15 22.36 22.86
CA GLY A 226 -7.78 22.70 23.31
C GLY A 226 -7.19 23.95 22.65
N THR A 227 -7.93 24.69 21.81
CA THR A 227 -7.49 25.94 21.19
C THR A 227 -8.67 26.90 20.98
N THR A 228 -8.43 28.21 21.15
CA THR A 228 -9.40 29.27 20.80
C THR A 228 -9.24 29.80 19.38
N THR A 229 -8.15 29.44 18.71
CA THR A 229 -7.82 29.85 17.35
C THR A 229 -7.69 28.61 16.46
N PRO A 230 -8.80 27.86 16.24
CA PRO A 230 -8.77 26.77 15.27
C PRO A 230 -8.37 27.33 13.90
N ASP A 231 -7.60 26.59 13.12
CA ASP A 231 -7.17 26.98 11.78
C ASP A 231 -8.04 26.34 10.69
N THR A 232 -8.73 25.24 11.01
CA THR A 232 -9.65 24.51 10.14
C THR A 232 -11.02 24.34 10.82
N LYS A 233 -12.00 23.75 10.13
CA LYS A 233 -13.39 23.63 10.64
C LYS A 233 -13.48 22.98 12.03
N LEU A 234 -12.63 21.99 12.30
CA LEU A 234 -12.45 21.41 13.62
C LEU A 234 -10.94 21.27 13.87
N THR A 235 -10.41 22.05 14.79
CA THR A 235 -9.03 21.90 15.25
C THR A 235 -9.02 21.31 16.66
N ILE A 236 -8.33 20.19 16.84
CA ILE A 236 -8.09 19.59 18.15
C ILE A 236 -6.60 19.79 18.46
N SER A 237 -6.31 20.72 19.36
CA SER A 237 -4.96 20.97 19.86
C SER A 237 -4.73 20.12 21.10
N THR A 238 -3.79 19.20 20.99
CA THR A 238 -3.39 18.30 22.08
C THR A 238 -2.00 18.69 22.55
N PRO A 239 -1.66 18.51 23.83
CA PRO A 239 -0.27 18.55 24.27
C PRO A 239 0.59 17.55 23.48
N ASP A 240 1.90 17.78 23.46
CA ASP A 240 2.83 16.79 22.92
C ASP A 240 2.74 15.47 23.72
N ASN A 241 3.03 14.36 23.06
CA ASN A 241 2.92 13.00 23.59
C ASN A 241 1.53 12.63 24.13
N SER A 242 0.47 13.10 23.47
CA SER A 242 -0.91 12.87 23.89
C SER A 242 -1.81 12.39 22.75
N PHE A 243 -2.90 11.72 23.11
CA PHE A 243 -3.97 11.36 22.18
C PHE A 243 -4.96 12.51 22.01
N GLY A 244 -5.44 12.74 20.80
CA GLY A 244 -6.43 13.78 20.49
C GLY A 244 -7.86 13.26 20.36
N VAL A 245 -8.08 12.39 19.37
CA VAL A 245 -9.38 11.77 19.13
C VAL A 245 -9.35 10.34 19.64
N ASN A 246 -10.44 9.90 20.27
CA ASN A 246 -10.71 8.50 20.57
C ASN A 246 -12.11 8.12 20.09
N HIS A 247 -12.21 7.22 19.12
CA HIS A 247 -13.46 6.59 18.75
C HIS A 247 -13.50 5.19 19.36
N THR A 248 -14.43 4.97 20.30
CA THR A 248 -14.52 3.73 21.06
C THR A 248 -15.96 3.31 21.34
N ASN A 249 -16.17 2.00 21.41
CA ASN A 249 -17.38 1.36 21.94
C ASN A 249 -17.14 0.71 23.32
N GLY A 250 -16.02 1.06 23.99
CA GLY A 250 -15.57 0.44 25.23
C GLY A 250 -14.65 -0.78 25.04
N ILE A 251 -14.61 -1.39 23.85
CA ILE A 251 -13.78 -2.57 23.55
C ILE A 251 -12.62 -2.21 22.61
N VAL A 252 -12.91 -1.49 21.53
CA VAL A 252 -11.91 -1.04 20.54
C VAL A 252 -11.65 0.44 20.74
N ASN A 253 -10.39 0.87 20.64
CA ASN A 253 -10.02 2.29 20.66
C ASN A 253 -9.27 2.66 19.38
N LEU A 254 -9.91 3.40 18.47
CA LEU A 254 -9.25 4.03 17.32
C LEU A 254 -8.84 5.45 17.72
N LYS A 255 -7.55 5.73 17.76
CA LYS A 255 -7.02 7.00 18.27
C LYS A 255 -6.06 7.70 17.31
N THR A 256 -6.01 9.02 17.43
CA THR A 256 -4.93 9.86 16.89
C THR A 256 -3.96 10.26 17.99
N PHE A 257 -2.66 10.26 17.71
CA PHE A 257 -1.60 10.64 18.64
C PHE A 257 -0.64 11.63 17.99
N ILE A 258 -0.21 12.64 18.75
CA ILE A 258 0.84 13.59 18.37
C ILE A 258 1.88 13.60 19.49
N GLY A 259 3.15 13.37 19.14
CA GLY A 259 4.23 13.25 20.11
C GLY A 259 5.62 13.15 19.48
N GLY A 260 6.61 13.84 20.02
CA GLY A 260 8.03 13.62 19.64
C GLY A 260 8.33 13.83 18.15
N GLY A 261 7.58 14.73 17.50
CA GLY A 261 7.72 15.03 16.06
C GLY A 261 7.02 14.06 15.11
N VAL A 262 6.23 13.09 15.61
CA VAL A 262 5.44 12.17 14.79
C VAL A 262 3.94 12.31 15.04
N ALA A 263 3.14 11.98 14.03
CA ALA A 263 1.70 11.81 14.13
C ALA A 263 1.32 10.36 13.81
N SER A 264 0.34 9.81 14.53
CA SER A 264 -0.10 8.42 14.35
C SER A 264 -1.62 8.31 14.36
N LEU A 265 -2.15 7.37 13.58
CA LEU A 265 -3.53 6.92 13.60
C LEU A 265 -3.53 5.40 13.73
N GLY A 266 -4.23 4.85 14.72
CA GLY A 266 -4.28 3.40 14.88
C GLY A 266 -5.14 2.93 16.04
N THR A 267 -5.18 1.62 16.22
CA THR A 267 -5.82 0.98 17.37
C THR A 267 -4.86 0.97 18.56
N THR A 268 -5.32 1.35 19.75
CA THR A 268 -4.54 1.17 21.00
C THR A 268 -4.92 -0.08 21.77
N THR A 269 -5.88 -0.85 21.25
CA THR A 269 -6.28 -2.17 21.73
C THR A 269 -5.78 -3.22 20.76
N ALA A 270 -5.76 -4.50 21.16
CA ALA A 270 -5.27 -5.62 20.33
C ALA A 270 -6.22 -6.01 19.18
N ASN A 271 -6.64 -5.03 18.39
CA ASN A 271 -7.54 -5.16 17.25
C ASN A 271 -6.85 -4.65 15.98
N ASP A 272 -7.23 -5.20 14.83
CA ASP A 272 -6.69 -4.78 13.54
C ASP A 272 -7.07 -3.33 13.20
N LEU A 273 -6.16 -2.60 12.55
CA LEU A 273 -6.48 -1.37 11.84
C LEU A 273 -6.83 -1.71 10.39
N ARG A 274 -8.00 -1.28 9.92
CA ARG A 274 -8.50 -1.60 8.57
C ARG A 274 -8.78 -0.34 7.77
N PHE A 275 -8.36 -0.35 6.51
CA PHE A 275 -8.72 0.65 5.51
C PHE A 275 -9.78 0.07 4.59
N ILE A 276 -10.93 0.75 4.52
CA ILE A 276 -12.12 0.29 3.81
C ILE A 276 -12.51 1.28 2.73
N THR A 277 -12.99 0.77 1.59
CA THR A 277 -13.72 1.56 0.58
C THR A 277 -14.91 0.76 0.09
N ASN A 278 -16.02 1.43 -0.21
CA ASN A 278 -17.28 0.80 -0.59
C ASN A 278 -17.69 -0.35 0.38
N ASN A 279 -17.57 -0.10 1.68
CA ASN A 279 -17.86 -1.08 2.75
C ASN A 279 -17.09 -2.42 2.65
N THR A 280 -15.91 -2.43 2.02
CA THR A 280 -15.05 -3.63 1.91
C THR A 280 -13.64 -3.32 2.37
N GLN A 281 -13.00 -4.26 3.08
CA GLN A 281 -11.60 -4.12 3.51
C GLN A 281 -10.67 -4.19 2.30
N LYS A 282 -9.79 -3.18 2.17
CA LYS A 282 -8.76 -3.12 1.12
C LYS A 282 -7.37 -3.37 1.68
N MET A 283 -7.10 -2.87 2.88
CA MET A 283 -5.86 -3.09 3.60
C MET A 283 -6.15 -3.35 5.09
N THR A 284 -5.39 -4.26 5.68
CA THR A 284 -5.46 -4.60 7.10
C THR A 284 -4.06 -4.57 7.69
N VAL A 285 -3.88 -3.90 8.82
CA VAL A 285 -2.73 -4.09 9.71
C VAL A 285 -3.25 -4.87 10.91
N THR A 286 -2.82 -6.12 11.07
CA THR A 286 -3.27 -6.93 12.19
C THR A 286 -2.67 -6.45 13.50
N SER A 287 -3.30 -6.76 14.63
CA SER A 287 -2.72 -6.46 15.94
C SER A 287 -1.38 -7.17 16.21
N GLY A 288 -1.07 -8.24 15.45
CA GLY A 288 0.24 -8.90 15.43
C GLY A 288 1.30 -8.24 14.53
N GLY A 289 0.96 -7.13 13.87
CA GLY A 289 1.86 -6.36 13.04
C GLY A 289 2.09 -6.91 11.63
N ASN A 290 1.18 -7.72 11.10
CA ASN A 290 1.21 -8.14 9.69
C ASN A 290 0.32 -7.22 8.85
N VAL A 291 0.74 -6.93 7.62
CA VAL A 291 0.01 -6.10 6.67
C VAL A 291 -0.58 -6.99 5.58
N GLY A 292 -1.88 -6.88 5.36
CA GLY A 292 -2.59 -7.51 4.24
C GLY A 292 -3.11 -6.44 3.28
N VAL A 293 -2.87 -6.60 1.98
CA VAL A 293 -3.52 -5.84 0.91
C VAL A 293 -4.36 -6.80 0.10
N GLY A 294 -5.67 -6.58 0.09
CA GLY A 294 -6.66 -7.52 -0.47
C GLY A 294 -7.00 -8.72 0.42
N THR A 295 -6.38 -8.84 1.61
CA THR A 295 -6.65 -9.90 2.59
C THR A 295 -6.71 -9.35 4.01
N VAL A 296 -7.49 -10.01 4.88
CA VAL A 296 -7.61 -9.70 6.32
C VAL A 296 -6.85 -10.69 7.21
N THR A 297 -6.33 -11.78 6.64
CA THR A 297 -5.57 -12.82 7.36
C THR A 297 -4.18 -13.03 6.75
N PRO A 298 -3.30 -12.00 6.73
CA PRO A 298 -1.96 -12.13 6.19
C PRO A 298 -1.12 -13.14 7.02
N THR A 299 -0.66 -14.21 6.37
CA THR A 299 0.20 -15.26 6.96
C THR A 299 1.66 -14.83 7.12
N ASN A 300 2.05 -13.73 6.49
CA ASN A 300 3.40 -13.17 6.51
C ASN A 300 3.34 -11.67 6.81
N LYS A 301 4.50 -11.04 7.05
CA LYS A 301 4.60 -9.62 7.41
C LYS A 301 3.93 -8.69 6.41
N LEU A 302 4.01 -9.02 5.12
CA LEU A 302 3.25 -8.38 4.06
C LEU A 302 2.68 -9.48 3.16
N VAL A 303 1.36 -9.47 2.98
CA VAL A 303 0.67 -10.30 2.00
C VAL A 303 -0.13 -9.40 1.08
N VAL A 304 0.17 -9.42 -0.21
CA VAL A 304 -0.61 -8.77 -1.26
C VAL A 304 -1.31 -9.87 -2.04
N THR A 305 -2.64 -9.89 -2.00
CA THR A 305 -3.43 -10.88 -2.74
C THR A 305 -4.01 -10.24 -3.99
N GLY A 306 -3.76 -10.87 -5.13
CA GLY A 306 -4.34 -10.52 -6.43
C GLY A 306 -5.10 -11.69 -7.03
N ALA A 307 -5.61 -11.51 -8.25
CA ALA A 307 -6.21 -12.59 -9.02
C ALA A 307 -5.13 -13.39 -9.74
N ASN A 308 -5.28 -14.71 -9.81
CA ASN A 308 -4.43 -15.56 -10.63
C ASN A 308 -4.73 -15.29 -12.11
N ALA A 309 -3.75 -14.74 -12.82
CA ALA A 309 -3.97 -14.20 -14.14
C ALA A 309 -2.69 -14.24 -14.98
N GLN A 310 -2.82 -14.75 -16.21
CA GLN A 310 -1.73 -14.70 -17.19
C GLN A 310 -1.23 -13.24 -17.32
N PRO A 311 0.11 -13.03 -17.43
CA PRO A 311 0.65 -11.72 -17.79
C PRO A 311 -0.08 -11.23 -19.05
N SER A 312 -0.65 -10.03 -19.01
CA SER A 312 -1.25 -9.46 -20.22
C SER A 312 -0.19 -9.37 -21.32
N ALA A 313 -0.61 -9.50 -22.58
CA ALA A 313 0.26 -9.18 -23.71
C ALA A 313 0.86 -7.79 -23.49
N LEU A 314 2.17 -7.69 -23.68
CA LEU A 314 2.96 -6.47 -23.50
C LEU A 314 2.21 -5.25 -24.08
N GLY A 315 2.19 -4.09 -23.39
CA GLY A 315 1.86 -2.81 -24.04
C GLY A 315 0.55 -2.09 -23.71
N THR A 316 -0.18 -2.43 -22.65
CA THR A 316 -1.21 -1.52 -22.10
C THR A 316 -1.14 -1.51 -20.57
N ALA A 317 -1.34 -0.34 -19.93
CA ALA A 317 -1.09 -0.12 -18.50
C ALA A 317 -1.86 -1.06 -17.54
N SER A 318 -2.89 -1.75 -18.02
CA SER A 318 -3.60 -2.77 -17.25
C SER A 318 -2.98 -4.16 -17.48
N THR A 319 -2.15 -4.59 -16.54
CA THR A 319 -1.72 -6.00 -16.44
C THR A 319 -2.43 -6.67 -15.30
N ASN A 320 -2.49 -7.99 -15.32
CA ASN A 320 -3.04 -8.76 -14.22
C ASN A 320 -2.00 -9.09 -13.12
N ALA A 321 -1.03 -8.21 -12.91
CA ALA A 321 -0.03 -8.37 -11.86
C ALA A 321 -0.67 -8.24 -10.48
N THR A 322 -0.19 -9.02 -9.51
CA THR A 322 -0.60 -8.87 -8.10
C THR A 322 0.10 -7.68 -7.47
N PHE A 323 1.36 -7.44 -7.82
CA PHE A 323 2.16 -6.31 -7.36
C PHE A 323 3.00 -5.76 -8.51
N ARG A 324 3.13 -4.44 -8.57
CA ARG A 324 3.89 -3.71 -9.59
C ARG A 324 4.80 -2.68 -8.94
N VAL A 325 6.01 -2.56 -9.49
CA VAL A 325 6.91 -1.43 -9.26
C VAL A 325 6.97 -0.58 -10.53
N ASP A 326 6.50 0.66 -10.44
CA ASP A 326 6.48 1.59 -11.56
C ASP A 326 7.74 2.47 -11.60
N GLY A 327 8.34 2.57 -12.79
CA GLY A 327 9.28 3.64 -13.11
C GLY A 327 8.57 4.95 -13.47
N ASN A 328 9.34 6.03 -13.50
CA ASN A 328 8.87 7.37 -13.88
C ASN A 328 8.52 7.53 -15.37
N THR A 329 8.91 6.57 -16.21
CA THR A 329 8.61 6.52 -17.64
C THR A 329 7.72 5.30 -17.94
N ASN A 330 7.99 4.61 -19.04
CA ASN A 330 7.19 3.50 -19.54
C ASN A 330 7.62 2.15 -18.95
N HIS A 331 8.52 2.13 -17.97
CA HIS A 331 9.06 0.90 -17.38
C HIS A 331 8.24 0.47 -16.15
N ALA A 332 7.95 -0.82 -16.04
CA ALA A 332 7.41 -1.42 -14.83
C ALA A 332 7.97 -2.83 -14.61
N LEU A 333 7.98 -3.29 -13.36
CA LEU A 333 8.28 -4.66 -12.99
C LEU A 333 7.06 -5.28 -12.32
N ASP A 334 6.56 -6.35 -12.90
CA ASP A 334 5.37 -7.06 -12.45
C ASP A 334 5.72 -8.36 -11.74
N PHE A 335 5.01 -8.62 -10.65
CA PHE A 335 4.98 -9.89 -9.93
C PHE A 335 3.55 -10.42 -9.92
N GLY A 336 3.38 -11.69 -10.27
CA GLY A 336 2.04 -12.30 -10.28
C GLY A 336 2.06 -13.82 -10.35
N THR A 337 0.86 -14.39 -10.45
CA THR A 337 0.60 -15.83 -10.48
C THR A 337 -0.20 -16.19 -11.73
N TYR A 338 0.07 -17.35 -12.31
CA TYR A 338 -0.66 -17.85 -13.46
C TYR A 338 -2.05 -18.40 -13.07
N THR A 339 -3.03 -18.29 -13.97
CA THR A 339 -4.41 -18.81 -13.75
C THR A 339 -4.48 -20.34 -13.73
N ASN A 340 -3.69 -21.01 -14.57
CA ASN A 340 -3.82 -22.45 -14.81
C ASN A 340 -2.78 -23.25 -14.04
N SER A 341 -3.22 -24.25 -13.28
CA SER A 341 -2.34 -25.34 -12.85
C SER A 341 -1.79 -26.08 -14.08
N PRO A 342 -0.50 -26.47 -14.11
CA PRO A 342 0.47 -26.48 -13.01
C PRO A 342 1.42 -25.27 -12.98
N PHE A 343 1.09 -24.16 -13.64
CA PHE A 343 1.99 -23.01 -13.73
C PHE A 343 2.05 -22.24 -12.41
N GLY A 344 3.26 -21.76 -12.05
CA GLY A 344 3.52 -21.07 -10.78
C GLY A 344 3.35 -19.54 -10.86
N SER A 345 4.42 -18.82 -10.54
CA SER A 345 4.49 -17.36 -10.53
C SER A 345 5.36 -16.81 -11.66
N TYR A 346 5.25 -15.52 -11.93
CA TYR A 346 6.09 -14.80 -12.88
C TYR A 346 6.68 -13.52 -12.30
N ILE A 347 7.83 -13.14 -12.86
CA ILE A 347 8.47 -11.83 -12.74
C ILE A 347 8.65 -11.32 -14.17
N SER A 348 8.08 -10.17 -14.52
CA SER A 348 8.12 -9.65 -15.90
C SER A 348 8.48 -8.18 -15.94
N SER A 349 9.45 -7.82 -16.78
CA SER A 349 9.73 -6.43 -17.11
C SER A 349 8.78 -5.97 -18.23
N GLN A 350 8.10 -4.85 -18.01
CA GLN A 350 7.01 -4.38 -18.85
C GLN A 350 7.30 -3.00 -19.44
N ASN A 351 6.91 -2.84 -20.70
CA ASN A 351 6.72 -1.54 -21.31
C ASN A 351 5.23 -1.14 -21.22
N LYS A 352 4.91 -0.06 -20.52
CA LYS A 352 3.55 0.44 -20.29
C LYS A 352 2.90 1.05 -21.53
N THR A 353 3.69 1.38 -22.55
CA THR A 353 3.22 2.12 -23.74
C THR A 353 3.54 1.41 -25.06
N SER A 354 4.24 0.28 -25.03
CA SER A 354 4.61 -0.48 -26.22
C SER A 354 4.44 -1.97 -25.99
N THR A 355 4.05 -2.69 -27.03
CA THR A 355 4.01 -4.15 -27.04
C THR A 355 5.40 -4.79 -27.12
N THR A 356 6.46 -3.98 -27.28
CA THR A 356 7.84 -4.45 -27.17
C THR A 356 8.23 -4.66 -25.72
N GLY A 357 8.59 -5.89 -25.37
CA GLY A 357 9.03 -6.25 -24.02
C GLY A 357 10.34 -5.54 -23.66
N LEU A 358 10.52 -5.25 -22.38
CA LEU A 358 11.79 -4.74 -21.86
C LEU A 358 12.63 -5.90 -21.32
N PRO A 359 13.96 -5.79 -21.35
CA PRO A 359 14.83 -6.80 -20.75
C PRO A 359 14.66 -6.80 -19.22
N LEU A 360 14.50 -7.98 -18.63
CA LEU A 360 14.71 -8.17 -17.20
C LEU A 360 16.21 -8.28 -16.96
N VAL A 361 16.78 -7.30 -16.26
CA VAL A 361 18.20 -7.31 -15.90
C VAL A 361 18.36 -7.81 -14.48
N LEU A 362 19.12 -8.90 -14.31
CA LEU A 362 19.44 -9.47 -13.01
C LEU A 362 20.85 -9.08 -12.63
N ASN A 363 20.98 -8.48 -11.44
CA ASN A 363 22.25 -8.14 -10.81
C ASN A 363 23.23 -7.27 -11.64
N PRO A 364 22.79 -6.09 -12.14
CA PRO A 364 23.54 -5.29 -13.12
C PRO A 364 24.86 -4.68 -12.64
N VAL A 365 25.10 -4.60 -11.33
CA VAL A 365 26.26 -3.92 -10.73
C VAL A 365 27.27 -4.88 -10.07
N GLY A 366 27.14 -6.19 -10.31
CA GLY A 366 28.08 -7.22 -9.85
C GLY A 366 27.50 -8.24 -8.87
N GLY A 367 28.14 -9.41 -8.73
CA GLY A 367 27.68 -10.60 -7.97
C GLY A 367 27.12 -11.70 -8.87
N ASN A 368 26.62 -12.79 -8.30
CA ASN A 368 26.30 -14.02 -9.03
C ASN A 368 24.81 -14.40 -8.84
N VAL A 369 24.17 -14.97 -9.86
CA VAL A 369 22.78 -15.47 -9.80
C VAL A 369 22.81 -16.98 -9.55
N GLY A 370 22.26 -17.41 -8.41
CA GLY A 370 22.08 -18.83 -8.09
C GLY A 370 20.67 -19.32 -8.38
N VAL A 371 20.54 -20.48 -9.04
CA VAL A 371 19.27 -21.20 -9.18
C VAL A 371 19.47 -22.61 -8.63
N GLY A 372 18.78 -22.92 -7.52
CA GLY A 372 18.96 -24.19 -6.80
C GLY A 372 20.16 -24.24 -5.86
N THR A 373 20.89 -23.13 -5.70
CA THR A 373 21.99 -22.96 -4.73
C THR A 373 21.87 -21.61 -4.02
N ASN A 374 22.24 -21.55 -2.75
CA ASN A 374 22.41 -20.32 -1.98
C ASN A 374 23.89 -19.87 -1.88
N ALA A 375 24.80 -20.65 -2.47
CA ALA A 375 26.22 -20.36 -2.59
C ALA A 375 26.65 -20.59 -4.05
N PRO A 376 26.29 -19.67 -4.97
CA PRO A 376 26.78 -19.74 -6.34
C PRO A 376 28.30 -19.74 -6.37
N ASP A 377 28.92 -20.52 -7.23
CA ASP A 377 30.37 -20.50 -7.40
C ASP A 377 30.85 -19.09 -7.79
N ASN A 378 31.90 -18.59 -7.12
CA ASN A 378 32.43 -17.24 -7.33
C ASN A 378 32.87 -16.98 -8.78
N SER A 379 33.23 -18.03 -9.53
CA SER A 379 33.64 -17.94 -10.94
C SER A 379 32.47 -17.89 -11.93
N ALA A 380 31.23 -18.11 -11.47
CA ALA A 380 30.06 -18.22 -12.33
C ALA A 380 29.07 -17.06 -12.13
N LEU A 381 28.83 -16.23 -13.14
CA LEU A 381 27.77 -15.22 -13.09
C LEU A 381 26.38 -15.86 -12.92
N LEU A 382 26.16 -17.06 -13.48
CA LEU A 382 24.96 -17.87 -13.30
C LEU A 382 25.38 -19.29 -12.91
N ASP A 383 24.91 -19.75 -11.75
CA ASP A 383 25.15 -21.10 -11.24
C ASP A 383 23.81 -21.86 -11.10
N LEU A 384 23.72 -23.04 -11.71
CA LEU A 384 22.52 -23.86 -11.78
C LEU A 384 22.81 -25.22 -11.12
N THR A 385 22.17 -25.49 -9.97
CA THR A 385 22.34 -26.77 -9.25
C THR A 385 21.02 -27.54 -9.18
N ALA A 386 21.01 -28.77 -9.68
CA ALA A 386 19.92 -29.73 -9.55
C ALA A 386 20.43 -31.18 -9.70
N THR A 387 19.79 -32.14 -9.03
CA THR A 387 20.18 -33.57 -9.09
C THR A 387 19.51 -34.36 -10.22
N ASN A 388 18.39 -33.85 -10.74
CA ASN A 388 17.55 -34.54 -11.71
C ASN A 388 16.98 -33.62 -12.80
N ARG A 389 17.57 -32.42 -12.98
CA ARG A 389 17.18 -31.44 -14.01
C ARG A 389 18.45 -30.80 -14.59
N GLY A 390 18.35 -30.30 -15.82
CA GLY A 390 19.46 -29.63 -16.50
C GLY A 390 19.05 -28.29 -17.11
N PHE A 391 19.98 -27.64 -17.78
CA PHE A 391 19.74 -26.40 -18.52
C PHE A 391 19.25 -26.71 -19.93
N LEU A 392 18.07 -26.21 -20.29
CA LEU A 392 17.54 -26.30 -21.63
C LEU A 392 17.85 -25.01 -22.40
N LEU A 393 18.80 -25.10 -23.34
CA LEU A 393 19.16 -23.98 -24.21
C LEU A 393 18.02 -23.57 -25.15
N PRO A 394 18.00 -22.31 -25.62
CA PRO A 394 17.10 -21.88 -26.69
C PRO A 394 17.21 -22.81 -27.91
N ARG A 395 16.06 -23.31 -28.36
CA ARG A 395 15.95 -24.19 -29.53
C ARG A 395 15.62 -23.35 -30.76
N VAL A 396 16.46 -23.41 -31.77
CA VAL A 396 16.31 -22.65 -33.02
C VAL A 396 16.53 -23.58 -34.21
N SER A 397 15.95 -23.25 -35.36
CA SER A 397 16.10 -24.05 -36.58
C SER A 397 17.05 -23.35 -37.54
N LEU A 398 18.37 -23.51 -37.34
CA LEU A 398 19.38 -22.86 -38.19
C LEU A 398 19.27 -23.36 -39.63
N THR A 399 19.40 -22.45 -40.59
CA THR A 399 19.26 -22.71 -42.03
C THR A 399 20.60 -22.98 -42.72
N SER A 400 21.71 -22.50 -42.15
CA SER A 400 23.07 -22.73 -42.65
C SER A 400 24.09 -22.54 -41.53
N MET A 401 25.35 -22.93 -41.79
CA MET A 401 26.46 -22.72 -40.85
C MET A 401 26.81 -21.23 -40.65
N THR A 402 26.28 -20.33 -41.50
CA THR A 402 26.48 -18.88 -41.42
C THR A 402 25.16 -18.14 -41.20
N ASP A 403 24.15 -18.80 -40.63
CA ASP A 403 22.83 -18.22 -40.41
C ASP A 403 22.88 -17.04 -39.41
N GLY A 404 22.55 -15.85 -39.89
CA GLY A 404 22.40 -14.64 -39.08
C GLY A 404 20.98 -14.09 -39.04
N THR A 405 19.98 -14.83 -39.54
CA THR A 405 18.59 -14.37 -39.67
C THR A 405 17.66 -15.07 -38.68
N THR A 406 17.81 -16.37 -38.46
CA THR A 406 17.03 -17.10 -37.45
C THR A 406 17.30 -16.58 -36.04
N VAL A 407 18.56 -16.22 -35.78
CA VAL A 407 18.96 -15.47 -34.59
C VAL A 407 19.60 -14.17 -35.06
N PRO A 408 18.88 -13.04 -35.07
CA PRO A 408 19.43 -11.77 -35.55
C PRO A 408 20.63 -11.30 -34.72
N SER A 409 21.73 -10.93 -35.39
CA SER A 409 22.96 -10.42 -34.76
C SER A 409 23.48 -11.31 -33.61
N PRO A 410 23.73 -12.61 -33.84
CA PRO A 410 24.09 -13.53 -32.77
C PRO A 410 25.45 -13.16 -32.17
N ALA A 411 25.57 -13.10 -30.85
CA ALA A 411 26.85 -12.79 -30.20
C ALA A 411 27.88 -13.91 -30.43
N LYS A 412 29.17 -13.58 -30.41
CA LYS A 412 30.24 -14.59 -30.34
C LYS A 412 30.11 -15.36 -29.02
N GLY A 413 30.20 -16.69 -29.07
CA GLY A 413 30.00 -17.58 -27.93
C GLY A 413 28.53 -17.89 -27.62
N LEU A 414 27.56 -17.34 -28.38
CA LEU A 414 26.15 -17.67 -28.21
C LEU A 414 25.93 -19.17 -28.47
N MET A 415 25.34 -19.86 -27.51
CA MET A 415 24.99 -21.27 -27.61
C MET A 415 23.50 -21.46 -27.87
N VAL A 416 23.17 -22.34 -28.80
CA VAL A 416 21.79 -22.71 -29.16
C VAL A 416 21.70 -24.21 -29.40
N TYR A 417 20.52 -24.78 -29.19
CA TYR A 417 20.22 -26.11 -29.70
C TYR A 417 19.59 -25.97 -31.10
N ASN A 418 20.31 -26.41 -32.13
CA ASN A 418 19.77 -26.49 -33.48
C ASN A 418 18.79 -27.67 -33.60
N SER A 419 17.55 -27.39 -33.96
CA SER A 419 16.52 -28.40 -34.24
C SER A 419 16.40 -28.79 -35.72
N ASN A 420 17.15 -28.15 -36.62
CA ASN A 420 17.13 -28.49 -38.05
C ASN A 420 17.97 -29.76 -38.31
N THR A 421 17.29 -30.90 -38.45
CA THR A 421 17.92 -32.20 -38.76
C THR A 421 18.57 -32.24 -40.15
N ALA A 422 18.16 -31.37 -41.08
CA ALA A 422 18.68 -31.29 -42.44
C ALA A 422 19.87 -30.34 -42.60
N LEU A 423 20.30 -29.66 -41.52
CA LEU A 423 21.44 -28.76 -41.57
C LEU A 423 22.71 -29.51 -41.99
N THR A 424 23.37 -29.12 -43.07
CA THR A 424 24.61 -29.75 -43.50
C THR A 424 25.82 -29.01 -42.93
N PRO A 425 26.89 -29.73 -42.52
CA PRO A 425 27.07 -31.19 -42.55
C PRO A 425 26.61 -31.95 -41.28
N TYR A 426 26.21 -31.24 -40.21
CA TYR A 426 26.15 -31.84 -38.86
C TYR A 426 24.75 -32.02 -38.24
N GLY A 427 23.69 -31.57 -38.90
CA GLY A 427 22.29 -31.78 -38.51
C GLY A 427 21.91 -31.14 -37.17
N GLU A 428 21.00 -31.78 -36.43
CA GLU A 428 20.57 -31.33 -35.11
C GLU A 428 21.68 -31.42 -34.05
N GLY A 429 21.58 -30.59 -33.00
CA GLY A 429 22.44 -30.68 -31.82
C GLY A 429 22.80 -29.32 -31.21
N LEU A 430 23.81 -29.31 -30.34
CA LEU A 430 24.29 -28.10 -29.69
C LEU A 430 25.27 -27.34 -30.58
N TYR A 431 25.03 -26.06 -30.84
CA TYR A 431 25.90 -25.19 -31.64
C TYR A 431 26.34 -23.96 -30.85
N VAL A 432 27.55 -23.47 -31.14
CA VAL A 432 28.10 -22.20 -30.66
C VAL A 432 28.47 -21.31 -31.84
N ASN A 433 28.15 -20.02 -31.76
CA ASN A 433 28.65 -19.07 -32.74
C ASN A 433 30.12 -18.73 -32.45
N SER A 434 31.06 -19.24 -33.24
CA SER A 434 32.48 -18.89 -33.15
C SER A 434 32.86 -17.62 -33.93
N GLY A 435 31.96 -17.19 -34.84
CA GLY A 435 32.08 -16.00 -35.67
C GLY A 435 31.77 -14.69 -34.93
N THR A 436 31.46 -13.64 -35.69
CA THR A 436 31.05 -12.33 -35.16
C THR A 436 29.55 -12.11 -35.35
N SER A 437 28.99 -11.07 -34.75
CA SER A 437 27.56 -10.75 -34.94
C SER A 437 27.19 -10.33 -36.36
N GLY A 438 28.15 -9.82 -37.15
CA GLY A 438 27.94 -9.49 -38.56
C GLY A 438 28.28 -10.63 -39.53
N ALA A 439 29.01 -11.65 -39.07
CA ALA A 439 29.41 -12.81 -39.84
C ALA A 439 29.45 -14.05 -38.92
N PRO A 440 28.28 -14.64 -38.63
CA PRO A 440 28.19 -15.80 -37.75
C PRO A 440 28.82 -17.04 -38.38
N SER A 441 29.36 -17.90 -37.52
CA SER A 441 29.88 -19.22 -37.86
C SER A 441 29.43 -20.19 -36.77
N TRP A 442 28.50 -21.07 -37.09
CA TRP A 442 27.89 -21.99 -36.15
C TRP A 442 28.67 -23.30 -36.09
N ASP A 443 29.41 -23.53 -35.02
CA ASP A 443 30.15 -24.76 -34.81
C ASP A 443 29.39 -25.69 -33.87
N LYS A 444 29.21 -26.95 -34.25
CA LYS A 444 28.53 -27.93 -33.41
C LYS A 444 29.46 -28.44 -32.30
N LEU A 445 29.01 -28.33 -31.05
CA LEU A 445 29.69 -28.82 -29.85
C LEU A 445 29.29 -30.27 -29.56
N SER A 446 29.86 -31.23 -30.30
CA SER A 446 29.78 -32.68 -30.03
C SER A 446 30.85 -33.40 -30.86
N PRO A 447 31.35 -34.59 -30.45
CA PRO A 447 32.04 -35.44 -31.41
C PRO A 447 31.06 -35.74 -32.55
N GLN A 448 31.44 -35.41 -33.76
CA GLN A 448 30.61 -35.70 -34.92
C GLN A 448 30.58 -37.21 -35.11
N LYS A 449 29.39 -37.81 -35.14
CA LYS A 449 29.21 -39.24 -35.44
C LYS A 449 29.83 -39.61 -36.80
N SER A 450 30.00 -38.63 -37.70
CA SER A 450 30.61 -38.80 -39.01
C SER A 450 32.14 -38.88 -39.00
N ASP A 451 32.81 -38.32 -37.99
CA ASP A 451 34.22 -37.97 -38.08
C ASP A 451 35.11 -39.01 -37.39
N PHE A 452 36.15 -39.44 -38.10
CA PHE A 452 37.17 -40.34 -37.59
C PHE A 452 38.13 -39.55 -36.69
N ILE A 453 38.12 -39.84 -35.39
CA ILE A 453 39.04 -39.26 -34.42
C ILE A 453 40.22 -40.21 -34.17
N LEU A 454 41.41 -39.68 -33.89
CA LEU A 454 42.56 -40.51 -33.51
C LEU A 454 42.22 -41.28 -32.23
N SER A 455 42.13 -42.60 -32.34
CA SER A 455 41.75 -43.51 -31.26
C SER A 455 42.95 -44.14 -30.57
N ALA A 456 44.01 -44.48 -31.32
CA ALA A 456 45.22 -45.09 -30.78
C ALA A 456 46.42 -44.91 -31.71
N VAL A 457 47.62 -44.91 -31.11
CA VAL A 457 48.88 -45.16 -31.80
C VAL A 457 49.55 -46.33 -31.08
N VAL A 458 49.78 -47.43 -31.80
CA VAL A 458 50.43 -48.64 -31.27
C VAL A 458 51.78 -48.82 -31.93
N PHE A 459 52.78 -49.31 -31.19
CA PHE A 459 54.11 -49.52 -31.75
C PHE A 459 54.78 -50.75 -31.14
N ALA A 460 55.59 -51.44 -31.95
CA ALA A 460 56.49 -52.50 -31.53
C ALA A 460 57.85 -52.27 -32.19
N ALA A 461 58.93 -52.50 -31.45
CA ALA A 461 60.30 -52.40 -31.96
C ALA A 461 61.07 -53.66 -31.58
N ALA A 462 61.83 -54.20 -32.52
CA ALA A 462 62.53 -55.47 -32.35
C ALA A 462 63.61 -55.36 -31.27
N SER A 463 63.74 -56.31 -30.34
CA SER A 463 64.73 -56.21 -29.26
C SER A 463 66.12 -56.74 -29.62
N ALA A 464 66.23 -57.59 -30.65
CA ALA A 464 67.45 -58.28 -31.04
C ALA A 464 67.46 -58.61 -32.55
N PRO A 465 68.64 -58.85 -33.16
CA PRO A 465 68.72 -59.48 -34.47
C PRO A 465 68.14 -60.90 -34.42
N VAL A 466 67.51 -61.33 -35.51
CA VAL A 466 67.02 -62.71 -35.66
C VAL A 466 67.66 -63.32 -36.88
N ASP A 467 68.39 -64.41 -36.70
CA ASP A 467 69.10 -65.11 -37.79
C ASP A 467 68.33 -66.37 -38.17
N GLN A 468 68.12 -66.54 -39.47
CA GLN A 468 67.55 -67.75 -40.05
C GLN A 468 68.62 -68.44 -40.91
N ALA A 469 68.85 -69.73 -40.67
CA ALA A 469 69.80 -70.54 -41.44
C ALA A 469 69.34 -70.69 -42.92
N ALA A 470 70.31 -70.85 -43.82
CA ALA A 470 70.08 -71.09 -45.24
C ALA A 470 69.18 -72.32 -45.49
N THR A 471 68.37 -72.26 -46.54
CA THR A 471 67.42 -73.33 -46.91
C THR A 471 67.94 -74.27 -48.02
N GLY A 472 69.04 -73.92 -48.69
CA GLY A 472 69.68 -74.74 -49.73
C GLY A 472 69.16 -74.50 -51.16
N ASN A 473 69.93 -74.97 -52.15
CA ASN A 473 69.64 -74.84 -53.60
C ASN A 473 68.71 -75.98 -54.09
N PRO A 474 67.89 -75.82 -55.15
CA PRO A 474 66.95 -76.84 -55.67
C PRO A 474 67.62 -78.21 -55.97
N PRO A 475 66.88 -79.34 -55.95
CA PRO A 475 65.62 -79.50 -56.69
C PRO A 475 64.32 -79.43 -55.86
N ALA A 476 64.38 -79.25 -54.54
CA ALA A 476 63.17 -79.08 -53.71
C ALA A 476 63.06 -77.61 -53.25
N PRO A 477 62.01 -76.86 -53.63
CA PRO A 477 61.82 -75.51 -53.12
C PRO A 477 61.59 -75.56 -51.61
N ALA A 478 62.46 -74.89 -50.84
CA ALA A 478 62.35 -74.82 -49.39
C ALA A 478 61.94 -73.39 -49.00
N VAL A 479 60.66 -73.26 -48.65
CA VAL A 479 60.05 -72.03 -48.12
C VAL A 479 60.00 -72.15 -46.59
N ILE A 480 60.52 -71.14 -45.90
CA ILE A 480 60.29 -70.95 -44.47
C ILE A 480 59.39 -69.74 -44.30
N ASP A 481 58.13 -70.03 -44.01
CA ASP A 481 57.18 -69.04 -43.53
C ASP A 481 57.30 -68.87 -42.02
N ASN A 482 56.82 -67.73 -41.53
CA ASN A 482 56.59 -67.50 -40.11
C ASN A 482 57.85 -67.50 -39.23
N ILE A 483 58.98 -67.03 -39.75
CA ILE A 483 60.18 -66.78 -38.94
C ILE A 483 59.79 -65.73 -37.90
N ASN A 484 59.78 -66.09 -36.62
CA ASN A 484 59.37 -65.18 -35.56
C ASN A 484 60.44 -64.11 -35.36
N ILE A 485 60.15 -62.88 -35.81
CA ILE A 485 61.04 -61.73 -35.66
C ILE A 485 60.65 -60.83 -34.47
N GLY A 486 59.71 -61.26 -33.62
CA GLY A 486 59.38 -60.58 -32.36
C GLY A 486 58.67 -59.24 -32.52
N LEU A 487 58.10 -58.94 -33.70
CA LEU A 487 57.38 -57.70 -33.98
C LEU A 487 55.88 -57.98 -34.05
N SER A 488 55.18 -57.77 -32.94
CA SER A 488 53.73 -57.92 -32.85
C SER A 488 53.12 -56.78 -32.04
N THR A 489 51.95 -56.30 -32.45
CA THR A 489 51.17 -55.29 -31.73
C THR A 489 49.68 -55.56 -31.85
N THR A 490 48.91 -55.25 -30.81
CA THR A 490 47.46 -55.37 -30.81
C THR A 490 46.82 -54.01 -31.03
N VAL A 491 45.88 -53.92 -31.97
CA VAL A 491 44.97 -52.80 -32.12
C VAL A 491 43.63 -53.17 -31.51
N THR A 492 43.13 -52.33 -30.61
CA THR A 492 41.80 -52.48 -30.02
C THR A 492 40.82 -51.54 -30.72
N VAL A 493 39.80 -52.09 -31.38
CA VAL A 493 38.69 -51.36 -31.98
C VAL A 493 37.54 -51.27 -30.96
N PRO A 494 37.12 -50.06 -30.53
CA PRO A 494 36.05 -49.90 -29.55
C PRO A 494 34.72 -50.54 -29.98
N PRO A 495 33.85 -50.94 -29.03
CA PRO A 495 32.51 -51.42 -29.35
C PRO A 495 31.68 -50.35 -30.08
N ASN A 496 30.73 -50.80 -30.92
CA ASN A 496 29.84 -49.94 -31.70
C ASN A 496 30.57 -48.83 -32.48
N SER A 497 31.71 -49.16 -33.09
CA SER A 497 32.54 -48.19 -33.81
C SER A 497 33.06 -48.73 -35.15
N THR A 498 33.39 -47.81 -36.04
CA THR A 498 34.12 -48.08 -37.27
C THR A 498 35.52 -47.49 -37.11
N ALA A 499 36.56 -48.30 -37.29
CA ALA A 499 37.95 -47.87 -37.24
C ALA A 499 38.61 -47.93 -38.62
N LYS A 500 39.39 -46.90 -38.96
CA LYS A 500 40.37 -46.90 -40.05
C LYS A 500 41.75 -47.11 -39.43
N ILE A 501 42.41 -48.18 -39.82
CA ILE A 501 43.70 -48.60 -39.28
C ILE A 501 44.74 -48.44 -40.38
N LEU A 502 45.86 -47.78 -40.06
CA LEU A 502 47.05 -47.70 -40.90
C LEU A 502 48.21 -48.35 -40.13
N MET A 503 48.65 -49.50 -40.60
CA MET A 503 49.85 -50.19 -40.13
C MET A 503 51.01 -49.86 -41.06
N THR A 504 52.16 -49.53 -40.49
CA THR A 504 53.40 -49.24 -41.21
C THR A 504 54.55 -49.96 -40.53
N TYR A 505 55.49 -50.47 -41.31
CA TYR A 505 56.68 -51.09 -40.74
C TYR A 505 57.94 -50.78 -41.54
N ASN A 506 59.07 -50.91 -40.87
CA ASN A 506 60.42 -50.90 -41.43
C ASN A 506 61.19 -52.01 -40.75
N VAL A 507 61.65 -53.01 -41.49
CA VAL A 507 62.46 -54.12 -40.97
C VAL A 507 63.76 -54.24 -41.76
N PRO A 508 64.91 -53.94 -41.13
CA PRO A 508 66.23 -54.22 -41.71
C PRO A 508 66.44 -55.72 -41.89
N MET A 509 66.88 -56.15 -43.07
CA MET A 509 67.08 -57.55 -43.43
C MET A 509 68.23 -57.75 -44.40
N GLY A 510 69.00 -58.83 -44.29
CA GLY A 510 70.15 -59.07 -45.17
C GLY A 510 70.86 -60.40 -44.94
N THR A 511 71.83 -60.73 -45.79
CA THR A 511 72.59 -61.98 -45.65
C THR A 511 73.61 -61.92 -44.49
N TYR A 512 73.82 -63.05 -43.81
CA TYR A 512 74.66 -63.19 -42.61
C TYR A 512 75.33 -64.58 -42.55
N PRO A 513 76.58 -64.73 -42.01
CA PRO A 513 77.52 -63.69 -41.59
C PRO A 513 78.12 -62.93 -42.78
N ALA A 514 78.68 -61.73 -42.52
CA ALA A 514 79.38 -60.94 -43.53
C ALA A 514 80.50 -61.77 -44.18
N GLY A 515 80.46 -61.93 -45.51
CA GLY A 515 81.47 -62.70 -46.23
C GLY A 515 81.25 -64.21 -46.28
N ALA A 516 80.01 -64.71 -46.13
CA ALA A 516 79.66 -66.08 -46.52
C ALA A 516 79.89 -66.29 -48.03
N THR A 517 81.15 -66.52 -48.42
CA THR A 517 81.50 -67.11 -49.71
C THR A 517 81.05 -68.56 -49.67
N SER A 518 79.80 -68.84 -50.08
CA SER A 518 79.56 -70.14 -50.68
C SER A 518 80.44 -70.20 -51.94
N GLY A 519 81.12 -71.31 -52.20
CA GLY A 519 81.84 -71.52 -53.47
C GLY A 519 80.93 -71.58 -54.70
N ASN A 520 79.72 -71.02 -54.60
CA ASN A 520 78.66 -71.04 -55.59
C ASN A 520 78.30 -69.59 -55.95
N THR A 521 78.61 -69.19 -57.18
CA THR A 521 78.43 -67.83 -57.70
C THR A 521 76.97 -67.49 -58.05
N ASN A 522 76.00 -68.18 -57.45
CA ASN A 522 74.56 -68.01 -57.66
C ASN A 522 73.84 -67.92 -56.31
N VAL A 523 73.87 -66.77 -55.65
CA VAL A 523 72.94 -66.50 -54.53
C VAL A 523 71.55 -66.25 -55.12
N ALA A 524 70.84 -67.33 -55.43
CA ALA A 524 69.42 -67.28 -55.75
C ALA A 524 68.60 -67.32 -54.45
N GLY A 525 67.41 -66.73 -54.47
CA GLY A 525 66.46 -66.82 -53.35
C GLY A 525 65.73 -65.51 -53.07
N TYR A 526 64.79 -65.60 -52.12
CA TYR A 526 64.00 -64.47 -51.68
C TYR A 526 63.97 -64.40 -50.16
N PHE A 527 63.99 -63.19 -49.62
CA PHE A 527 63.59 -62.93 -48.24
C PHE A 527 62.48 -61.89 -48.21
N GLY A 528 61.77 -61.80 -47.10
CA GLY A 528 60.71 -60.82 -46.97
C GLY A 528 60.11 -60.73 -45.58
N ILE A 529 59.10 -59.88 -45.50
CA ILE A 529 58.23 -59.78 -44.34
C ILE A 529 56.86 -60.30 -44.72
N ARG A 530 56.40 -61.27 -43.95
CA ARG A 530 55.05 -61.78 -43.95
C ARG A 530 54.24 -60.98 -42.94
N PHE A 531 53.25 -60.23 -43.41
CA PHE A 531 52.38 -59.43 -42.55
C PHE A 531 51.15 -60.26 -42.16
N LEU A 532 50.99 -60.52 -40.88
CA LEU A 532 49.88 -61.32 -40.34
C LEU A 532 48.88 -60.41 -39.63
N LYS A 533 47.59 -60.68 -39.86
CA LYS A 533 46.46 -60.19 -39.10
C LYS A 533 45.79 -61.38 -38.42
N ASP A 534 45.72 -61.36 -37.09
CA ASP A 534 45.17 -62.44 -36.26
C ASP A 534 45.75 -63.83 -36.62
N GLY A 535 47.05 -63.86 -36.91
CA GLY A 535 47.79 -65.07 -37.29
C GLY A 535 47.63 -65.52 -38.74
N VAL A 536 46.78 -64.87 -39.54
CA VAL A 536 46.57 -65.15 -40.97
C VAL A 536 47.30 -64.11 -41.82
N GLU A 537 47.97 -64.52 -42.89
CA GLU A 537 48.65 -63.57 -43.78
C GLU A 537 47.68 -62.63 -44.49
N ALA A 538 47.99 -61.33 -44.44
CA ALA A 538 47.36 -60.29 -45.24
C ALA A 538 48.36 -59.86 -46.34
N PRO A 539 48.23 -60.39 -47.56
CA PRO A 539 49.23 -60.23 -48.62
C PRO A 539 49.52 -58.76 -48.97
N GLU A 540 48.55 -57.86 -48.78
CA GLU A 540 48.70 -56.42 -49.06
C GLU A 540 49.78 -55.78 -48.18
N GLY A 541 49.97 -56.30 -46.97
CA GLY A 541 51.01 -55.88 -46.04
C GLY A 541 52.34 -56.61 -46.22
N SER A 542 52.36 -57.81 -46.81
CA SER A 542 53.58 -58.59 -47.02
C SER A 542 54.50 -57.99 -48.09
N ARG A 543 55.81 -58.15 -47.95
CA ARG A 543 56.80 -57.72 -48.95
C ARG A 543 57.86 -58.80 -49.13
N LYS A 544 58.20 -59.08 -50.40
CA LYS A 544 59.20 -60.07 -50.79
C LYS A 544 60.23 -59.41 -51.70
N TYR A 545 61.51 -59.69 -51.45
CA TYR A 545 62.63 -59.13 -52.19
C TYR A 545 63.56 -60.25 -52.65
N ALA A 546 64.08 -60.12 -53.87
CA ALA A 546 65.15 -60.98 -54.36
C ALA A 546 66.44 -60.63 -53.61
N ILE A 547 67.21 -61.63 -53.22
CA ILE A 547 68.50 -61.40 -52.56
C ILE A 547 69.46 -60.76 -53.56
N PRO A 548 70.05 -59.58 -53.25
CA PRO A 548 70.97 -58.91 -54.16
C PRO A 548 72.29 -59.67 -54.32
N TYR A 549 72.83 -59.66 -55.54
CA TYR A 549 74.10 -60.29 -55.92
C TYR A 549 75.28 -59.42 -55.49
N ALA A 550 76.18 -59.88 -54.61
CA ALA A 550 77.39 -59.11 -54.30
C ALA A 550 78.54 -59.90 -53.66
N ASN A 551 79.77 -59.47 -53.99
CA ASN A 551 81.03 -59.94 -53.42
C ASN A 551 81.43 -59.04 -52.22
N SER A 552 81.71 -59.66 -51.06
CA SER A 552 82.35 -59.09 -49.86
C SER A 552 81.72 -57.81 -49.25
N GLY A 553 80.76 -57.97 -48.32
CA GLY A 553 80.19 -56.90 -47.49
C GLY A 553 79.00 -57.35 -46.62
N SER A 554 78.45 -56.48 -45.76
CA SER A 554 77.15 -56.69 -45.09
C SER A 554 76.01 -56.23 -45.99
N HIS A 555 75.06 -57.11 -46.31
CA HIS A 555 74.02 -56.87 -47.33
C HIS A 555 72.63 -56.62 -46.73
N MET A 556 72.55 -55.69 -45.77
CA MET A 556 71.25 -55.32 -45.18
C MET A 556 70.50 -54.35 -46.10
N MET A 557 69.17 -54.43 -46.12
CA MET A 557 68.25 -53.47 -46.69
C MET A 557 67.04 -53.30 -45.77
N SER A 558 66.48 -52.10 -45.68
CA SER A 558 65.24 -51.88 -44.95
C SER A 558 64.04 -52.25 -45.81
N VAL A 559 63.32 -53.27 -45.40
CA VAL A 559 62.04 -53.66 -46.00
C VAL A 559 60.93 -52.86 -45.32
N THR A 560 60.32 -51.95 -46.07
CA THR A 560 59.19 -51.15 -45.60
C THR A 560 57.88 -51.59 -46.23
N GLY A 561 56.81 -51.60 -45.45
CA GLY A 561 55.46 -51.90 -45.95
C GLY A 561 54.39 -51.12 -45.20
N ASN A 562 53.29 -50.89 -45.90
CA ASN A 562 52.08 -50.27 -45.36
C ASN A 562 50.91 -51.22 -45.58
N PHE A 563 50.01 -51.27 -44.60
CA PHE A 563 48.76 -51.99 -44.65
C PHE A 563 47.66 -51.09 -44.09
N THR A 564 46.53 -50.99 -44.79
CA THR A 564 45.39 -50.17 -44.36
C THR A 564 44.13 -51.00 -44.36
N GLU A 565 43.28 -50.81 -43.36
CA GLU A 565 41.97 -51.44 -43.35
C GLU A 565 40.90 -50.60 -42.67
N THR A 566 39.64 -50.93 -42.95
CA THR A 566 38.48 -50.43 -42.21
C THR A 566 37.83 -51.59 -41.48
N VAL A 567 37.70 -51.46 -40.16
CA VAL A 567 37.09 -52.47 -39.29
C VAL A 567 35.80 -51.90 -38.72
N VAL A 568 34.69 -52.61 -38.91
CA VAL A 568 33.40 -52.27 -38.30
C VAL A 568 33.16 -53.20 -37.12
N ASN A 569 33.16 -52.66 -35.91
CA ASN A 569 32.78 -53.38 -34.70
C ASN A 569 31.33 -53.02 -34.32
N ASN A 570 30.38 -53.86 -34.73
CA ASN A 570 28.96 -53.74 -34.36
C ASN A 570 28.64 -54.40 -32.99
N GLY A 571 29.64 -54.97 -32.32
CA GLY A 571 29.47 -55.62 -31.03
C GLY A 571 29.53 -54.64 -29.85
N SER A 572 29.05 -55.09 -28.70
CA SER A 572 29.11 -54.36 -27.42
C SER A 572 30.43 -54.53 -26.66
N SER A 573 31.39 -55.30 -27.22
CA SER A 573 32.72 -55.52 -26.64
C SER A 573 33.83 -55.05 -27.60
N PRO A 574 35.02 -54.67 -27.09
CA PRO A 574 36.16 -54.31 -27.94
C PRO A 574 36.61 -55.47 -28.84
N LEU A 575 37.03 -55.16 -30.07
CA LEU A 575 37.68 -56.11 -30.98
C LEU A 575 39.19 -55.93 -30.90
N ASN A 576 39.92 -56.96 -30.49
CA ASN A 576 41.38 -56.94 -30.48
C ASN A 576 41.90 -57.63 -31.73
N ILE A 577 42.67 -56.91 -32.54
CA ILE A 577 43.29 -57.41 -33.76
C ILE A 577 44.80 -57.43 -33.54
N VAL A 578 45.41 -58.60 -33.66
CA VAL A 578 46.85 -58.78 -33.50
C VAL A 578 47.52 -58.68 -34.85
N TYR A 579 48.37 -57.67 -35.03
CA TYR A 579 49.23 -57.55 -36.20
C TYR A 579 50.63 -58.02 -35.86
N THR A 580 51.15 -58.95 -36.66
CA THR A 580 52.47 -59.54 -36.46
C THR A 580 53.25 -59.50 -37.75
N LEU A 581 54.53 -59.13 -37.68
CA LEU A 581 55.47 -59.34 -38.76
C LEU A 581 56.25 -60.61 -38.49
N ASN A 582 56.25 -61.50 -39.47
CA ASN A 582 57.15 -62.63 -39.49
C ASN A 582 58.14 -62.48 -40.65
N GLY A 583 59.34 -63.00 -40.48
CA GLY A 583 60.26 -63.17 -41.59
C GLY A 583 59.79 -64.26 -42.55
N TYR A 584 60.20 -64.10 -43.80
CA TYR A 584 60.00 -65.03 -44.90
C TYR A 584 61.34 -65.30 -45.58
N MET A 585 61.58 -66.55 -45.96
CA MET A 585 62.76 -66.97 -46.69
C MET A 585 62.41 -68.09 -47.68
N GLU A 586 62.96 -68.04 -48.90
CA GLU A 586 62.78 -69.07 -49.92
C GLU A 586 64.08 -69.30 -50.72
N ASN A 587 64.46 -70.58 -50.88
CA ASN A 587 65.53 -71.05 -51.76
C ASN A 587 66.85 -70.28 -51.58
N THR A 588 67.26 -70.03 -50.33
CA THR A 588 68.44 -69.21 -50.02
C THR A 588 69.64 -70.09 -49.66
N GLU A 589 70.80 -69.79 -50.25
CA GLU A 589 72.04 -70.51 -49.95
C GLU A 589 72.84 -69.90 -48.78
N THR A 590 72.43 -68.71 -48.32
CA THR A 590 73.06 -67.98 -47.21
C THR A 590 72.02 -67.68 -46.14
N ALA A 591 72.43 -67.73 -44.86
CA ALA A 591 71.56 -67.35 -43.76
C ALA A 591 71.15 -65.86 -43.88
N VAL A 592 69.95 -65.54 -43.43
CA VAL A 592 69.40 -64.16 -43.46
C VAL A 592 69.17 -63.68 -42.04
N ARG A 593 69.62 -62.46 -41.77
CA ARG A 593 69.39 -61.71 -40.54
C ARG A 593 68.22 -60.75 -40.74
N PHE A 594 67.39 -60.64 -39.73
CA PHE A 594 66.23 -59.75 -39.63
C PHE A 594 66.42 -58.76 -38.45
N ASN A 595 65.58 -57.73 -38.42
CA ASN A 595 65.43 -56.71 -37.37
C ASN A 595 66.54 -55.67 -37.22
N MET A 596 67.80 -56.07 -37.17
CA MET A 596 68.94 -55.15 -36.97
C MET A 596 70.23 -55.88 -37.28
N TRP A 597 71.32 -55.14 -37.50
CA TRP A 597 72.63 -55.79 -37.68
C TRP A 597 73.20 -56.32 -36.36
N ALA A 598 73.12 -55.55 -35.28
CA ALA A 598 73.62 -55.95 -33.97
C ALA A 598 72.72 -55.39 -32.86
N SER A 599 72.67 -56.07 -31.72
CA SER A 599 71.92 -55.63 -30.52
C SER A 599 72.58 -54.47 -29.78
N SER A 600 73.85 -54.17 -30.06
CA SER A 600 74.62 -53.04 -29.50
C SER A 600 75.73 -52.62 -30.47
N GLY A 601 76.25 -51.38 -30.33
CA GLY A 601 77.26 -50.79 -31.21
C GLY A 601 76.70 -50.00 -32.40
N ASP A 602 77.58 -49.48 -33.26
CA ASP A 602 77.18 -48.80 -34.49
C ASP A 602 76.47 -49.81 -35.41
N ASN A 603 75.14 -49.75 -35.42
CA ASN A 603 74.25 -50.57 -36.26
C ASN A 603 74.31 -50.16 -37.74
N PHE A 604 75.51 -49.80 -38.21
CA PHE A 604 75.91 -49.45 -39.57
C PHE A 604 74.81 -48.75 -40.38
N ASN A 605 74.17 -47.70 -39.85
CA ASN A 605 73.08 -46.91 -40.44
C ASN A 605 71.78 -47.63 -40.89
N TRP A 606 71.62 -48.95 -40.68
CA TRP A 606 70.45 -49.72 -41.16
C TRP A 606 69.21 -49.63 -40.28
N GLY A 607 69.32 -49.09 -39.06
CA GLY A 607 68.17 -48.87 -38.16
C GLY A 607 67.65 -50.14 -37.49
N LYS A 608 66.48 -50.02 -36.84
CA LYS A 608 65.88 -51.05 -35.98
C LYS A 608 64.51 -51.42 -36.51
N GLY A 609 64.20 -52.71 -36.55
CA GLY A 609 62.91 -53.23 -36.96
C GLY A 609 61.79 -52.63 -36.12
N SER A 610 60.77 -52.07 -36.76
CA SER A 610 59.62 -51.44 -36.10
C SER A 610 58.32 -51.67 -36.85
N LEU A 611 57.23 -51.82 -36.11
CA LEU A 611 55.84 -51.88 -36.57
C LEU A 611 55.04 -50.80 -35.83
N THR A 612 54.37 -49.91 -36.55
CA THR A 612 53.55 -48.82 -36.00
C THR A 612 52.15 -48.85 -36.59
N GLY A 613 51.13 -48.77 -35.74
CA GLY A 613 49.73 -48.67 -36.12
C GLY A 613 49.13 -47.33 -35.71
N THR A 614 48.48 -46.63 -36.63
CA THR A 614 47.65 -45.45 -36.34
C THR A 614 46.19 -45.81 -36.56
N VAL A 615 45.36 -45.60 -35.54
CA VAL A 615 43.95 -46.01 -35.54
C VAL A 615 43.09 -44.77 -35.40
N PHE A 616 42.21 -44.55 -36.37
CA PHE A 616 41.15 -43.55 -36.24
C PHE A 616 39.82 -44.27 -36.07
N ALA A 617 39.00 -43.90 -35.09
CA ALA A 617 37.70 -44.52 -34.86
C ALA A 617 36.59 -43.48 -34.88
N LYS A 618 35.39 -43.91 -35.25
CA LYS A 618 34.15 -43.14 -35.09
C LYS A 618 33.02 -44.04 -34.60
N PRO A 619 32.04 -43.52 -33.84
CA PRO A 619 30.84 -44.29 -33.49
C PRO A 619 30.03 -44.70 -34.73
N ASN A 620 29.44 -45.89 -34.71
CA ASN A 620 28.55 -46.41 -35.76
C ASN A 620 27.18 -45.74 -35.78
#